data_AF-A0A9X8YNW8-F1
#
_entry.id   AF-A0A9X8YNW8-F1
#
_cell.length_a   1.000
_cell.length_b   1.000
_cell.length_c   1.000
_cell.angle_alpha   90.00
_cell.angle_beta   90.00
_cell.angle_gamma   90.00
#
_symmetry.space_group_name_H-M   'P 1'
#
loop_
_entity.id
_entity.type
_entity.pdbx_description
1 polymer ?
#
loop_
_entity_poly.entity_id
_entity_poly.type
_entity_poly.pdbx_seq_one_letter_code
_entity_poly.pdbx_strand_id
1 'polypeptide(L)' 'VWDILDEVIREHPVLLNRAPTLHRLGIQAFEPVLIEGKAIQLHPLVCAAYNADFDGDQMAVHVPLTLEAQ' A
#
# COMPACT_ATOMS: atom_id res chain seq x y z
N VAL A 1 -15.26 -16.14 -4.12
CA VAL A 1 -14.83 -15.06 -3.20
C VAL A 1 -13.76 -14.21 -3.85
N TRP A 2 -12.70 -14.81 -4.40
CA TRP A 2 -11.63 -14.08 -5.08
C TRP A 2 -12.11 -13.20 -6.25
N ASP A 3 -13.05 -13.68 -7.07
CA ASP A 3 -13.61 -12.88 -8.17
C ASP A 3 -14.34 -11.62 -7.67
N ILE A 4 -15.06 -11.73 -6.54
CA ILE A 4 -15.76 -10.59 -5.92
C ILE A 4 -14.73 -9.62 -5.31
N LEU A 5 -13.67 -10.15 -4.70
CA LEU A 5 -12.61 -9.32 -4.16
C LEU A 5 -11.91 -8.51 -5.26
N ASP A 6 -11.61 -9.13 -6.41
CA ASP A 6 -11.03 -8.45 -7.58
C ASP A 6 -11.93 -7.33 -8.12
N GLU A 7 -13.25 -7.52 -8.09
CA GLU A 7 -14.20 -6.48 -8.48
C GLU A 7 -14.22 -5.32 -7.46
N VAL A 8 -14.25 -5.63 -6.16
CA VAL A 8 -14.39 -4.64 -5.07
C VAL A 8 -13.19 -3.70 -4.95
N ILE A 9 -11.99 -4.16 -5.28
CA ILE A 9 -10.76 -3.35 -5.11
C ILE A 9 -10.46 -2.37 -6.26
N ARG A 10 -11.21 -2.45 -7.37
CA ARG A 10 -10.99 -1.58 -8.53
C ARG A 10 -11.26 -0.13 -8.18
N GLU A 11 -10.35 0.76 -8.57
CA GLU A 11 -10.44 2.19 -8.27
C GLU A 11 -10.57 2.51 -6.76
N HIS A 12 -10.18 1.58 -5.88
CA HIS A 12 -10.26 1.72 -4.43
C HIS A 12 -8.85 1.73 -3.83
N PRO A 13 -8.22 2.91 -3.69
CA PRO A 13 -6.83 3.00 -3.27
C PRO A 13 -6.64 2.58 -1.81
N VAL A 14 -5.48 2.01 -1.51
CA VAL A 14 -5.01 1.73 -0.15
C VAL A 14 -3.82 2.61 0.19
N LEU A 15 -3.64 2.93 1.47
CA LEU A 15 -2.50 3.72 1.95
C LEU A 15 -1.42 2.79 2.50
N LEU A 16 -0.20 2.90 1.98
CA LEU A 16 0.98 2.23 2.50
C LEU A 16 1.79 3.16 3.39
N ASN A 17 2.21 2.68 4.56
CA ASN A 17 3.03 3.41 5.52
C ASN A 17 4.23 2.57 5.98
N ARG A 18 5.43 3.16 6.01
CA ARG A 18 6.61 2.58 6.68
C ARG A 18 6.99 3.45 7.87
N ALA A 19 7.12 2.85 9.05
CA ALA A 19 7.57 3.54 10.26
C ALA A 19 9.11 3.57 10.35
N PRO A 20 9.73 4.66 10.86
CA PRO A 20 9.09 5.91 11.29
C PRO A 20 8.72 6.82 10.10
N THR A 21 7.56 7.48 10.18
CA THR A 21 7.11 8.43 9.15
C THR A 21 7.79 9.79 9.35
N LEU A 22 8.86 10.07 8.59
CA LEU A 22 9.66 11.30 8.74
C LEU A 22 9.07 12.52 8.01
N HIS A 23 8.28 12.27 6.98
CA HIS A 23 7.69 13.32 6.13
C HIS A 23 6.44 12.79 5.43
N ARG A 24 5.70 13.68 4.75
CA ARG A 24 4.43 13.34 4.08
C ARG A 24 4.50 12.14 3.14
N LEU A 25 5.61 11.94 2.41
CA LEU A 25 5.76 10.82 1.46
C LEU A 25 6.03 9.47 2.15
N GLY A 26 6.09 9.43 3.49
CA GLY A 26 6.14 8.19 4.26
C GLY A 26 4.77 7.50 4.36
N ILE A 27 3.72 8.14 3.83
CA ILE A 27 2.41 7.53 3.57
C ILE A 27 2.01 7.92 2.14
N GLN A 28 1.68 6.94 1.31
CA GLN A 28 1.25 7.16 -0.09
C GLN A 28 0.13 6.21 -0.44
N ALA A 29 -0.72 6.63 -1.37
CA ALA A 29 -1.84 5.86 -1.87
C ALA A 29 -1.42 5.06 -3.12
N PHE A 30 -1.92 3.82 -3.23
CA PHE A 30 -1.72 2.95 -4.40
C PHE A 30 -3.01 2.21 -4.72
N GLU A 31 -3.24 1.93 -5.99
CA GLU A 31 -4.24 0.94 -6.41
C GLU A 31 -3.66 -0.46 -6.15
N PRO A 32 -4.33 -1.30 -5.33
CA PRO A 32 -3.80 -2.62 -4.99
C PRO A 32 -3.96 -3.61 -6.16
N VAL A 33 -2.92 -4.42 -6.39
CA VAL A 33 -2.99 -5.60 -7.27
C VAL A 33 -2.91 -6.84 -6.40
N LEU A 34 -3.92 -7.72 -6.47
CA LEU A 34 -3.92 -8.98 -5.73
C LEU A 34 -2.81 -9.88 -6.27
N ILE A 35 -2.06 -10.47 -5.35
CA ILE A 35 -0.99 -11.41 -5.64
C ILE A 35 -1.11 -12.63 -4.74
N GLU A 36 -0.56 -13.74 -5.20
CA GLU A 36 -0.31 -14.90 -4.34
C GLU A 36 0.87 -14.62 -3.39
N GLY A 37 0.85 -15.25 -2.21
CA GLY A 37 1.91 -15.11 -1.20
C GLY A 37 1.55 -14.18 -0.05
N LYS A 38 2.56 -13.77 0.73
CA LYS A 38 2.37 -13.03 2.00
C LYS A 38 3.09 -11.68 2.05
N ALA A 39 3.94 -11.38 1.07
CA ALA A 39 4.75 -10.16 1.06
C ALA A 39 4.03 -9.04 0.30
N ILE A 40 4.16 -7.80 0.76
CA ILE A 40 3.71 -6.63 0.01
C ILE A 40 4.75 -6.33 -1.08
N GLN A 41 4.30 -6.13 -2.32
CA GLN A 41 5.16 -5.65 -3.40
C GLN A 41 5.13 -4.11 -3.44
N LEU A 42 6.31 -3.50 -3.42
CA LEU A 42 6.47 -2.05 -3.46
C LEU A 42 7.15 -1.61 -4.76
N HIS A 43 6.66 -0.54 -5.36
CA HIS A 43 7.27 0.00 -6.58
C HIS A 43 8.68 0.56 -6.29
N PRO A 44 9.73 0.19 -7.05
CA PRO A 44 11.12 0.60 -6.73
C PRO A 44 11.35 2.11 -6.64
N LEU A 45 10.63 2.91 -7.45
CA LEU A 45 10.78 4.37 -7.45
C LEU A 45 10.29 5.05 -6.17
N VAL A 46 9.43 4.40 -5.37
CA VAL A 46 8.97 4.99 -4.10
C VAL A 46 9.81 4.54 -2.90
N CYS A 47 10.72 3.58 -3.06
CA CYS A 47 11.60 3.11 -1.99
C CYS A 47 12.37 4.26 -1.32
N ALA A 48 12.91 5.19 -2.12
CA ALA A 48 13.64 6.34 -1.60
C ALA A 48 12.78 7.24 -0.70
N ALA A 49 11.51 7.45 -1.06
CA ALA A 49 10.59 8.24 -0.24
C ALA A 49 10.25 7.53 1.08
N TYR A 50 10.10 6.20 1.07
CA TYR A 50 9.89 5.45 2.30
C TYR A 50 11.18 5.20 3.09
N ASN A 51 12.34 5.53 2.52
CA ASN A 51 13.66 5.08 2.95
C ASN A 51 13.74 3.54 3.07
N ALA A 52 12.93 2.82 2.30
CA ALA A 52 12.74 1.38 2.41
C ALA A 52 13.84 0.61 1.68
N ASP A 53 14.29 -0.47 2.31
CA ASP A 53 15.05 -1.53 1.68
C ASP A 53 14.26 -2.85 1.76
N PHE A 54 14.91 -3.98 1.50
CA PHE A 54 14.25 -5.30 1.44
C PHE A 54 14.99 -6.34 2.27
N ASP A 55 15.61 -5.91 3.37
CA ASP A 55 16.35 -6.81 4.28
C ASP A 55 15.49 -7.39 5.42
N GLY A 56 14.21 -7.02 5.47
CA GLY A 56 13.27 -7.38 6.53
C GLY A 56 12.24 -6.30 6.87
N ASP A 57 12.33 -5.13 6.23
CA ASP A 57 11.39 -4.04 6.34
C ASP A 57 9.92 -4.47 6.24
N GLN A 58 9.07 -3.85 7.06
CA GLN A 58 7.63 -4.06 7.09
C GLN A 58 6.87 -2.76 6.83
N MET A 59 5.68 -2.88 6.26
CA MET A 59 4.78 -1.76 5.98
C MET A 59 3.37 -2.05 6.48
N ALA A 60 2.69 -1.01 6.95
CA ALA A 60 1.27 -1.07 7.28
C ALA A 60 0.42 -0.69 6.07
N VAL A 61 -0.75 -1.31 5.96
CA VAL A 61 -1.79 -1.01 4.95
C VAL A 61 -3.00 -0.43 5.67
N HIS A 62 -3.55 0.66 5.14
CA HIS A 62 -4.79 1.27 5.62
C HIS A 62 -5.80 1.37 4.48
N VAL A 63 -7.07 1.08 4.78
CA VAL A 63 -8.18 1.16 3.82
C VAL A 63 -9.06 2.37 4.15
N PRO A 64 -9.12 3.40 3.27
CA PRO A 64 -10.04 4.52 3.45
C PRO A 64 -11.49 4.08 3.22
N LEU A 65 -12.39 4.35 4.17
CA LEU A 65 -13.77 3.83 4.13
C LEU A 65 -14.79 4.81 3.56
N THR A 66 -14.65 6.11 3.83
CA THR A 66 -15.59 7.12 3.34
C THR A 66 -15.17 7.65 1.98
N LEU A 67 -16.10 8.27 1.24
CA LEU A 67 -15.80 8.87 -0.06
C LEU A 67 -14.81 10.02 0.06
N GLU A 68 -14.85 10.77 1.17
CA GLU A 68 -13.91 11.88 1.40
C GLU A 68 -12.49 11.40 1.71
N ALA A 69 -12.33 10.14 2.09
CA ALA A 69 -11.04 9.53 2.41
C ALA A 69 -10.40 8.80 1.21
N GLN A 70 -11.20 8.48 0.18
CA GLN A 70 -10.76 7.89 -1.08
C GLN A 70 -10.36 8.98 -2.07
#